data_AF-A0A6I6IQ06-F1
#
_entry.id   AF-A0A6I6IQ06-F1
#
_cell.length_a   1.000
_cell.length_b   1.000
_cell.length_c   1.000
_cell.angle_alpha   90.00
_cell.angle_beta   90.00
_cell.angle_gamma   90.00
#
_symmetry.space_group_name_H-M   'P 1'
#
loop_
_entity.id
_entity.type
_entity.pdbx_description
1 polymer ?
#
loop_
_entity_poly.entity_id
_entity_poly.type
_entity_poly.pdbx_seq_one_letter_code
_entity_poly.pdbx_strand_id
1 'polypeptide(L)'
;MGFTHPIGDDHPFRAVHALAEAQNLHRLEKVEAHDGALIRLFHRDTRLVFKRDGDPGSAMDRQRFDYYDHVRIPHTTPDEMLAEIKRHIAEKGLT
;
A
#
# COMPACT_ATOMS: atom_id res chain seq x y z
N MET A 1 7.70 -21.82 11.40
CA MET A 1 6.51 -21.39 10.64
C MET A 1 7.00 -20.51 9.51
N GLY A 2 6.84 -20.93 8.26
CA GLY A 2 7.21 -20.10 7.11
C GLY A 2 6.16 -19.02 6.92
N PHE A 3 6.57 -17.75 6.92
CA PHE A 3 5.69 -16.67 6.51
C PHE A 3 5.26 -16.95 5.06
N THR A 4 3.95 -17.08 4.82
CA THR A 4 3.39 -17.33 3.47
C THR A 4 3.34 -16.05 2.62
N HIS A 5 4.00 -14.99 3.10
CA HIS A 5 3.95 -13.64 2.58
C HIS A 5 5.38 -13.11 2.48
N PRO A 6 5.70 -12.32 1.43
CA PRO A 6 7.00 -11.69 1.30
C PRO A 6 7.25 -10.76 2.49
N ILE A 7 8.48 -10.76 2.99
CA ILE A 7 8.90 -10.00 4.16
C ILE A 7 9.97 -9.00 3.77
N GLY A 8 10.07 -7.90 4.52
CA GLY A 8 11.13 -6.91 4.30
C GLY A 8 11.19 -6.45 2.85
N ASP A 9 12.36 -6.57 2.25
CA ASP A 9 12.69 -6.10 0.89
C ASP A 9 12.02 -6.90 -0.24
N ASP A 10 11.58 -8.13 0.03
CA ASP A 10 10.82 -8.93 -0.94
C ASP A 10 9.37 -8.45 -1.10
N HIS A 11 8.88 -7.60 -0.19
CA HIS A 11 7.51 -7.13 -0.23
C HIS A 11 7.33 -6.08 -1.35
N PRO A 12 6.42 -6.31 -2.33
CA PRO A 12 6.35 -5.50 -3.55
C PRO A 12 6.06 -4.02 -3.29
N PHE A 13 5.34 -3.70 -2.22
CA PHE A 13 5.08 -2.32 -1.82
C PHE A 13 6.32 -1.49 -1.46
N ARG A 14 7.48 -2.09 -1.16
CA ARG A 14 8.73 -1.32 -1.05
C ARG A 14 9.16 -0.78 -2.40
N ALA A 15 9.16 -1.64 -3.44
CA ALA A 15 9.47 -1.23 -4.80
C ALA A 15 8.45 -0.21 -5.32
N VAL A 16 7.15 -0.42 -5.05
CA VAL A 16 6.09 0.52 -5.42
C VAL A 16 6.29 1.89 -4.75
N HIS A 17 6.65 1.92 -3.46
CA HIS A 17 6.93 3.18 -2.77
C HIS A 17 8.14 3.90 -3.36
N ALA A 18 9.23 3.18 -3.63
CA ALA A 18 10.42 3.77 -4.26
C ALA A 18 10.12 4.35 -5.65
N LEU A 19 9.30 3.66 -6.45
CA LEU A 19 8.83 4.18 -7.74
C LEU A 19 7.94 5.42 -7.57
N ALA A 20 7.08 5.45 -6.56
CA ALA A 20 6.23 6.61 -6.26
C ALA A 20 7.07 7.83 -5.85
N GLU A 21 8.11 7.63 -5.02
CA GLU A 21 9.07 8.67 -4.64
C GLU A 21 9.84 9.20 -5.85
N ALA A 22 10.34 8.31 -6.71
CA ALA A 22 11.03 8.70 -7.95
C ALA A 22 10.12 9.49 -8.91
N GLN A 23 8.80 9.26 -8.86
CA GLN A 23 7.80 9.98 -9.65
C GLN A 23 7.19 11.18 -8.91
N ASN A 24 7.80 11.62 -7.80
CA ASN A 24 7.37 12.79 -7.00
C ASN A 24 5.93 12.71 -6.49
N LEU A 25 5.44 11.51 -6.21
CA LEU A 25 4.14 11.31 -5.56
C LEU A 25 4.28 11.53 -4.04
N HIS A 26 4.62 12.76 -3.63
CA HIS A 26 5.05 13.15 -2.28
C HIS A 26 4.04 12.92 -1.14
N ARG A 27 2.87 12.35 -1.44
CA ARG A 27 1.77 12.13 -0.48
C ARG A 27 1.39 10.66 -0.35
N LEU A 28 2.07 9.77 -1.09
CA LEU A 28 1.98 8.35 -0.86
C LEU A 28 3.01 7.96 0.21
N GLU A 29 2.51 7.53 1.35
CA GLU A 29 3.34 7.14 2.49
C GLU A 29 3.26 5.64 2.72
N LYS A 30 4.28 5.10 3.38
CA LYS A 30 4.37 3.69 3.76
C LYS A 30 4.29 3.54 5.28
N VAL A 31 3.56 2.53 5.73
CA VAL A 31 3.72 1.98 7.08
C VAL A 31 4.01 0.50 6.98
N GLU A 32 4.84 0.00 7.89
CA GLU A 32 5.19 -1.41 7.99
C GLU A 32 5.06 -1.91 9.43
N ALA A 33 4.74 -3.19 9.56
CA ALA A 33 4.65 -3.93 10.82
C ALA A 33 5.25 -5.33 10.66
N HIS A 34 5.55 -5.98 11.78
CA HIS A 34 6.11 -7.34 11.84
C HIS A 34 7.33 -7.51 10.92
N ASP A 35 8.36 -6.67 11.11
CA ASP A 35 9.60 -6.70 10.34
C ASP A 35 9.40 -6.61 8.81
N GLY A 36 8.37 -5.87 8.40
CA GLY A 36 8.03 -5.67 6.98
C GLY A 36 7.24 -6.82 6.36
N ALA A 37 6.75 -7.78 7.15
CA ALA A 37 5.81 -8.80 6.68
C ALA A 37 4.45 -8.21 6.30
N LEU A 38 4.08 -7.07 6.92
CA LEU A 38 2.91 -6.29 6.53
C LEU A 38 3.33 -4.90 6.14
N ILE A 39 3.06 -4.53 4.90
CA ILE A 39 3.25 -3.16 4.42
C ILE A 39 1.91 -2.63 3.91
N ARG A 40 1.61 -1.38 4.26
CA ARG A 40 0.50 -0.61 3.67
C ARG A 40 1.06 0.66 3.06
N LEU A 41 0.58 0.97 1.87
CA LEU A 41 0.75 2.30 1.29
C LEU A 41 -0.52 3.08 1.59
N PHE A 42 -0.43 4.36 1.90
CA PHE A 42 -1.60 5.17 2.15
C PHE A 42 -1.41 6.58 1.61
N HIS A 43 -2.52 7.20 1.22
CA HIS A 43 -2.55 8.55 0.71
C HIS A 43 -3.45 9.40 1.60
N ARG A 44 -2.85 10.35 2.33
CA ARG A 44 -3.55 11.09 3.41
C ARG A 44 -4.75 11.89 2.91
N ASP A 45 -4.63 12.58 1.79
CA ASP A 45 -5.67 13.51 1.34
C ASP A 45 -6.93 12.80 0.86
N THR A 46 -6.74 11.70 0.14
CA THR A 46 -7.85 10.87 -0.36
C THR A 46 -8.33 9.87 0.68
N ARG A 47 -7.64 9.80 1.84
CA ARG A 47 -7.88 8.82 2.91
C ARG A 47 -7.95 7.39 2.39
N LEU A 48 -7.09 7.04 1.44
CA LEU A 48 -6.99 5.68 0.90
C LEU A 48 -5.85 4.94 1.56
N VAL A 49 -6.10 3.69 1.94
CA VAL A 49 -5.05 2.74 2.32
C VAL A 49 -5.07 1.56 1.36
N PHE A 50 -3.89 1.22 0.84
CA PHE A 50 -3.65 0.16 -0.11
C PHE A 50 -3.03 -1.03 0.61
N LYS A 51 -3.66 -2.19 0.47
CA LYS A 51 -3.15 -3.48 0.91
C LYS A 51 -2.95 -4.39 -0.30
N ARG A 52 -1.90 -5.20 -0.28
CA ARG A 52 -1.71 -6.19 -1.34
C ARG A 52 -2.81 -7.25 -1.22
N ASP A 53 -3.30 -7.74 -2.35
CA ASP A 53 -4.23 -8.84 -2.32
C ASP A 53 -3.60 -10.09 -1.68
N GLY A 54 -4.37 -10.79 -0.85
CA GLY A 54 -3.88 -11.90 -0.03
C GLY A 54 -3.11 -11.52 1.26
N ASP A 55 -2.82 -10.23 1.49
CA ASP A 55 -2.28 -9.82 2.80
C ASP A 55 -3.34 -9.93 3.89
N PRO A 56 -3.00 -10.49 5.06
CA PRO A 56 -3.96 -10.60 6.16
C PRO A 56 -4.27 -9.20 6.70
N GLY A 57 -5.49 -9.06 7.22
CA GLY A 57 -5.83 -7.92 8.07
C GLY A 57 -5.06 -8.00 9.39
N SER A 58 -4.71 -6.85 9.94
CA SER A 58 -3.89 -6.73 11.13
C SER A 58 -4.43 -5.70 12.11
N ALA A 59 -3.97 -5.75 13.37
CA ALA A 59 -4.31 -4.71 14.34
C ALA A 59 -3.86 -3.32 13.88
N MET A 60 -2.76 -3.23 13.12
CA MET A 60 -2.27 -1.99 12.50
C MET A 60 -3.34 -1.36 11.61
N ASP A 61 -4.09 -2.17 10.84
CA ASP A 61 -5.13 -1.67 9.93
C ASP A 61 -6.23 -0.92 10.69
N ARG A 62 -6.68 -1.48 11.83
CA ARG A 62 -7.68 -0.81 12.68
C ARG A 62 -7.10 0.39 13.43
N GLN A 63 -5.86 0.29 13.92
CA GLN A 63 -5.27 1.35 14.74
C GLN A 63 -4.90 2.60 13.95
N ARG A 64 -4.50 2.45 12.68
CA ARG A 64 -4.02 3.57 11.86
C ARG A 64 -4.97 3.97 10.73
N PHE A 65 -5.82 3.06 10.27
CA PHE A 65 -6.59 3.22 9.04
C PHE A 65 -8.08 2.94 9.22
N ASP A 66 -8.61 3.10 10.43
CA ASP A 66 -10.04 2.90 10.73
C ASP A 66 -10.95 3.79 9.87
N TYR A 67 -10.51 5.03 9.63
CA TYR A 67 -11.23 6.04 8.85
C TYR A 67 -10.76 6.16 7.40
N TYR A 68 -9.93 5.23 6.93
CA TYR A 68 -9.45 5.19 5.56
C TYR A 68 -10.25 4.16 4.77
N ASP A 69 -10.43 4.40 3.48
CA ASP A 69 -11.00 3.39 2.59
C ASP A 69 -9.92 2.37 2.21
N HIS A 70 -10.22 1.09 2.42
CA HIS A 70 -9.29 -0.01 2.19
C HIS A 70 -9.40 -0.54 0.77
N VAL A 71 -8.35 -0.34 -0.02
CA VAL A 71 -8.24 -0.79 -1.40
C VAL A 71 -7.29 -1.98 -1.49
N ARG A 72 -7.72 -3.06 -2.16
CA ARG A 72 -6.87 -4.21 -2.46
C ARG A 72 -6.19 -4.02 -3.80
N ILE A 73 -4.86 -4.12 -3.81
CA ILE A 73 -4.05 -4.03 -5.03
C ILE A 73 -3.62 -5.44 -5.44
N PRO A 74 -3.99 -5.92 -6.65
CA PRO A 74 -3.56 -7.20 -7.17
C PRO A 74 -2.04 -7.35 -7.17
N HIS A 75 -1.54 -8.54 -6.88
CA HIS A 75 -0.11 -8.80 -6.92
C HIS A 75 0.36 -8.98 -8.37
N THR A 76 1.07 -7.98 -8.87
CA THR A 76 1.68 -7.95 -10.21
C THR A 76 3.02 -7.20 -10.17
N THR A 77 3.47 -6.63 -11.27
CA THR A 77 4.68 -5.80 -11.36
C THR A 77 4.52 -4.49 -10.55
N PRO A 78 5.60 -3.96 -9.93
CA PRO A 78 5.52 -2.71 -9.18
C PRO A 78 4.98 -1.51 -9.97
N ASP A 79 5.29 -1.42 -11.27
CA ASP A 79 4.80 -0.34 -12.14
C ASP A 79 3.27 -0.39 -12.34
N GLU A 80 2.72 -1.58 -12.61
CA GLU A 80 1.27 -1.77 -12.75
C GLU A 80 0.55 -1.54 -11.42
N MET A 81 1.13 -1.99 -10.30
CA MET A 81 0.60 -1.73 -8.97
C MET A 81 0.57 -0.23 -8.66
N LEU A 82 1.62 0.52 -9.05
CA LEU A 82 1.66 1.98 -8.89
C LEU A 82 0.62 2.67 -9.79
N ALA A 83 0.45 2.21 -11.04
CA ALA A 83 -0.56 2.75 -11.94
C ALA A 83 -1.97 2.60 -11.36
N GLU A 84 -2.27 1.44 -10.76
CA GLU A 84 -3.55 1.18 -10.10
C GLU A 84 -3.77 2.07 -8.87
N ILE A 85 -2.74 2.24 -8.03
CA ILE A 85 -2.79 3.17 -6.88
C ILE A 85 -3.11 4.60 -7.35
N LYS A 86 -2.44 5.08 -8.40
CA LYS A 86 -2.69 6.41 -8.96
C LYS A 86 -4.10 6.56 -9.50
N ARG A 87 -4.62 5.52 -10.17
CA ARG A 87 -6.00 5.48 -10.67
C ARG A 87 -6.99 5.70 -9.53
N HIS A 88 -6.85 4.95 -8.43
CA HIS A 88 -7.73 5.11 -7.27
C HIS A 88 -7.61 6.49 -6.59
N ILE A 89 -6.39 7.03 -6.48
CA ILE A 89 -6.18 8.39 -5.96
C ILE A 89 -6.89 9.42 -6.84
N ALA A 90 -6.75 9.30 -8.16
CA ALA A 90 -7.41 10.21 -9.11
C ALA A 90 -8.94 10.08 -9.04
N GLU A 91 -9.49 8.87 -9.02
CA GLU A 91 -10.93 8.61 -8.89
C GLU A 91 -11.51 9.23 -7.62
N LYS A 92 -10.80 9.12 -6.48
CA LYS A 92 -11.25 9.68 -5.20
C LYS A 92 -11.03 11.18 -5.08
N GLY A 93 -10.03 11.75 -5.76
CA GLY A 93 -9.79 13.20 -5.80
C GLY A 93 -10.76 13.96 -6.69
N LEU A 94 -11.54 13.27 -7.52
CA LEU A 94 -12.58 13.86 -8.38
C LEU A 94 -13.94 14.02 -7.67
N THR A 95 -14.13 13.37 -6.51
CA THR A 95 -15.32 13.49 -5.63
C THR A 95 -15.13 14.55 -4.57
#